data_AF-A0A1I3ZXW4-F1
#
_entry.id   AF-A0A1I3ZXW4-F1
#
_cell.length_a   1.000
_cell.length_b   1.000
_cell.length_c   1.000
_cell.angle_alpha   90.00
_cell.angle_beta   90.00
_cell.angle_gamma   90.00
#
_symmetry.space_group_name_H-M   'P 1'
#
loop_
_entity.id
_entity.type
_entity.pdbx_description
1 polymer ?
#
loop_
_entity_poly.entity_id
_entity_poly.type
_entity_poly.pdbx_seq_one_letter_code
_entity_poly.pdbx_strand_id
1 'polypeptide(L)' 'MYGWLWRHLPGPVPVRVVLAAVLAAAVLAACFLWLYPAVAPYMPFNETTVGEG' A
#
# COMPACT_ATOMS: atom_id res chain seq x y z
N MET A 1 -6.59 -31.62 3.99
CA MET A 1 -5.54 -30.79 3.36
C MET A 1 -5.95 -29.32 3.15
N TYR A 2 -6.68 -28.70 4.10
CA TYR A 2 -6.82 -27.23 4.23
C TYR A 2 -6.56 -26.74 5.67
N GLY A 3 -6.31 -27.68 6.60
CA GLY A 3 -6.27 -27.40 8.03
C GLY A 3 -5.01 -26.71 8.53
N TRP A 4 -3.89 -26.78 7.79
CA TRP A 4 -2.64 -26.15 8.20
C TRP A 4 -2.70 -24.63 8.03
N LEU A 5 -3.24 -24.15 6.90
CA LEU A 5 -3.45 -22.72 6.63
C LEU A 5 -4.52 -22.11 7.55
N TRP A 6 -5.49 -22.92 8.00
CA TRP A 6 -6.51 -22.52 8.97
C TRP A 6 -6.05 -22.55 10.44
N ARG A 7 -4.84 -23.03 10.76
CA ARG A 7 -4.33 -23.07 12.14
C ARG A 7 -3.30 -22.00 12.49
N HIS A 8 -2.82 -21.21 11.52
CA HIS A 8 -1.77 -20.20 11.78
C HIS A 8 -2.25 -18.76 11.92
N LEU A 9 -3.46 -18.41 11.48
CA LEU A 9 -3.96 -17.06 11.75
C LEU A 9 -4.92 -17.07 12.96
N PRO A 10 -4.61 -16.37 14.06
CA PRO A 10 -5.52 -16.28 15.19
C PRO A 10 -6.80 -15.52 14.77
N GLY A 11 -7.95 -16.14 14.98
CA GLY A 11 -9.26 -15.52 14.75
C GLY A 11 -10.08 -16.10 13.59
N PRO A 12 -11.42 -15.87 13.60
CA PRO A 12 -12.35 -16.36 12.59
C PRO A 12 -12.02 -15.76 11.21
N VAL A 13 -12.38 -16.47 10.13
CA VAL A 13 -12.15 -16.07 8.71
C VAL A 13 -12.31 -14.57 8.43
N PRO A 14 -13.40 -13.89 8.85
CA PRO A 14 -13.56 -12.46 8.60
C PRO A 14 -12.44 -11.60 9.20
N VAL A 15 -11.93 -11.96 10.39
CA VAL A 15 -10.83 -11.21 11.05
C VAL A 15 -9.55 -11.31 10.24
N ARG A 16 -9.26 -12.49 9.67
CA ARG A 16 -8.09 -12.71 8.81
C ARG A 16 -8.18 -11.87 7.53
N VAL A 17 -9.37 -11.82 6.91
CA VAL A 17 -9.63 -11.02 5.71
C VAL A 17 -9.49 -9.54 6.00
N VAL A 18 -10.04 -9.07 7.12
CA VAL A 18 -9.90 -7.66 7.55
C VAL A 18 -8.43 -7.33 7.81
N LEU A 19 -7.68 -8.18 8.51
CA LEU A 19 -6.26 -7.95 8.79
C LEU A 19 -5.44 -7.87 7.49
N ALA A 20 -5.70 -8.77 6.53
CA ALA A 20 -5.04 -8.74 5.22
C ALA A 20 -5.40 -7.48 4.43
N ALA A 21 -6.65 -7.05 4.47
CA ALA A 21 -7.09 -5.80 3.84
C ALA A 21 -6.45 -4.57 4.47
N VAL A 22 -6.31 -4.54 5.80
CA VAL A 22 -5.62 -3.46 6.52
C VAL A 22 -4.14 -3.41 6.15
N LEU A 23 -3.46 -4.57 6.07
CA LEU A 23 -2.07 -4.63 5.64
C LEU A 23 -1.91 -4.14 4.19
N ALA A 24 -2.79 -4.55 3.29
CA ALA A 24 -2.78 -4.05 1.90
C ALA A 24 -3.00 -2.53 1.84
N ALA A 25 -3.96 -2.01 2.61
CA ALA A 25 -4.20 -0.58 2.71
C ALA A 25 -2.99 0.18 3.29
N ALA A 26 -2.31 -0.39 4.29
CA ALA A 26 -1.11 0.18 4.87
C ALA A 26 0.05 0.26 3.85
N VAL A 27 0.23 -0.78 3.02
CA VAL A 27 1.23 -0.78 1.94
C VAL A 27 0.88 0.28 0.88
N LEU A 28 -0.38 0.37 0.47
CA LEU A 28 -0.84 1.41 -0.47
C LEU A 28 -0.60 2.81 0.10
N ALA A 29 -1.02 3.04 1.35
CA ALA A 29 -0.80 4.29 2.04
C ALA A 29 0.70 4.62 2.11
N ALA A 30 1.55 3.63 2.39
CA ALA A 30 2.98 3.85 2.44
C ALA A 30 3.57 4.20 1.06
N CYS A 31 3.09 3.56 -0.01
CA CYS A 31 3.44 3.93 -1.37
C CYS A 31 3.04 5.38 -1.70
N PHE A 32 1.84 5.82 -1.33
CA PHE A 32 1.41 7.19 -1.63
C PHE A 32 2.06 8.25 -0.72
N LEU A 33 2.28 7.95 0.57
CA LEU A 33 2.79 8.91 1.53
C LEU A 33 4.31 9.00 1.56
N TRP A 34 5.04 7.92 1.26
CA TRP A 34 6.51 7.90 1.27
C TRP A 34 7.14 7.60 -0.09
N LEU A 35 6.62 6.62 -0.84
CA LEU A 35 7.22 6.25 -2.13
C LEU A 35 6.99 7.35 -3.19
N TYR A 36 5.77 7.88 -3.28
CA TYR A 36 5.45 8.96 -4.21
C TYR A 36 6.33 10.20 -4.01
N PRO A 37 6.49 10.79 -2.81
CA PRO A 37 7.37 11.96 -2.66
C PRO A 37 8.84 11.64 -2.92
N ALA A 38 9.30 10.40 -2.67
CA ALA A 38 10.65 9.99 -3.01
C ALA A 38 10.85 9.84 -4.54
N VAL A 39 9.84 9.38 -5.27
CA VAL A 39 9.90 9.15 -6.73
C VAL A 39 9.53 10.40 -7.52
N ALA A 40 8.67 11.27 -6.97
CA ALA A 40 8.22 12.52 -7.56
C ALA A 40 9.37 13.36 -8.18
N PRO A 41 10.51 13.62 -7.52
CA PRO A 41 11.59 14.41 -8.13
C PRO A 41 12.24 13.76 -9.35
N TYR A 42 12.08 12.45 -9.54
CA TYR A 42 12.62 11.73 -10.70
C TYR A 42 11.62 11.63 -11.86
N MET A 43 10.37 12.05 -11.67
CA MET A 43 9.38 12.03 -12.73
C MET A 43 9.57 13.24 -13.66
N PRO A 44 9.83 13.03 -14.96
CA PRO A 44 10.10 14.09 -15.93
C PRO A 44 8.88 14.98 -16.25
N PHE A 45 7.76 14.74 -15.58
CA PHE A 45 6.50 15.49 -15.72
C PHE A 45 6.22 16.44 -14.56
N ASN A 46 7.03 16.41 -13.49
CA ASN A 46 6.90 17.30 -12.32
C ASN A 46 7.65 18.63 -12.48
N GLU A 47 8.46 18.76 -13.55
CA GLU A 47 8.96 20.04 -14.05
C GLU A 47 7.76 20.86 -14.54
N THR A 48 7.18 21.69 -13.67
CA THR A 48 6.08 22.58 -14.02
C THR A 48 6.54 23.56 -15.10
N THR A 49 6.18 23.31 -16.35
CA THR A 49 6.18 24.32 -17.42
C THR A 49 4.99 25.28 -17.25
N VAL A 50 4.70 25.71 -16.03
CA VAL A 50 3.71 26.75 -15.75
C VAL A 50 4.47 28.08 -15.64
N GLY A 51 4.67 28.69 -16.80
CA GLY A 51 4.94 30.13 -17.00
C GLY A 51 5.94 30.79 -16.06
N GLU A 52 7.23 30.75 -16.43
CA GLU A 52 8.09 31.92 -16.20
C GLU A 52 7.53 33.07 -17.06
N GLY A 53 6.65 33.88 -16.46
CA GLY A 53 6.16 35.15 -16.99
C GLY A 53 6.61 36.28 -16.09
#